data_AF-A0A537YX96-F1
#
_entry.id   AF-A0A537YX96-F1
#
_cell.length_a   1.000
_cell.length_b   1.000
_cell.length_c   1.000
_cell.angle_alpha   90.00
_cell.angle_beta   90.00
_cell.angle_gamma   90.00
#
_symmetry.space_group_name_H-M   'P 1'
#
loop_
_entity.id
_entity.type
_entity.pdbx_description
1 polymer ?
#
loop_
_entity_poly.entity_id
_entity_poly.type
_entity_poly.pdbx_seq_one_letter_code
_entity_poly.pdbx_strand_id
1 'polypeptide(L)'
;FVRAVTSHRLDYNVDVFPDPLPVVLDLLQVNDLVVPSSDPPVPPLPVRTVAEDAGWTLERLQHPFPRVSVVSTWRVVSTEDQALHAVTTPRFDPSSTVILERSPGLGLSGPASRSRAGSATYEPLGLQSARISITTPFPAIVLVRTPFDEGWHASVDGEPAQVLAADYVVQGIPVQAGSHTIVVSYVDPSIGYGLAASAASISVLLAAAIALGLRSRRARSLDPSP
;
A
#
# COMPACT_ATOMS: atom_id res chain seq x y z
N PHE A 1 -4.81 -7.52 2.18
CA PHE A 1 -6.18 -7.09 1.86
C PHE A 1 -6.72 -8.00 0.79
N VAL A 2 -7.81 -8.72 1.07
CA VAL A 2 -8.55 -9.46 0.05
C VAL A 2 -9.42 -8.43 -0.66
N ARG A 3 -9.31 -8.34 -1.99
CA ARG A 3 -10.12 -7.44 -2.82
C ARG A 3 -10.97 -8.33 -3.70
N ALA A 4 -12.29 -8.23 -3.59
CA ALA A 4 -13.22 -9.12 -4.26
C ALA A 4 -14.14 -8.33 -5.19
N VAL A 5 -14.42 -8.88 -6.36
CA VAL A 5 -15.44 -8.40 -7.30
C VAL A 5 -16.53 -9.46 -7.25
N THR A 6 -17.67 -9.15 -6.64
CA THR A 6 -18.77 -10.11 -6.41
C THR A 6 -20.11 -9.39 -6.34
N SER A 7 -21.20 -10.06 -6.71
CA SER A 7 -22.57 -9.55 -6.57
C SER A 7 -23.15 -9.72 -5.15
N HIS A 8 -22.44 -10.41 -4.25
CA HIS A 8 -22.92 -10.75 -2.91
C HIS A 8 -22.15 -10.04 -1.79
N ARG A 9 -22.85 -9.69 -0.71
CA ARG A 9 -22.27 -8.98 0.45
C ARG A 9 -21.57 -9.97 1.38
N LEU A 10 -20.27 -9.80 1.60
CA LEU A 10 -19.47 -10.56 2.57
C LEU A 10 -19.19 -9.68 3.80
N ASP A 11 -19.41 -10.20 5.01
CA ASP A 11 -19.33 -9.45 6.29
C ASP A 11 -17.88 -9.35 6.86
N TYR A 12 -16.95 -8.86 6.05
CA TYR A 12 -15.63 -8.40 6.52
C TYR A 12 -15.21 -7.17 5.69
N ASN A 13 -14.05 -6.56 5.95
CA ASN A 13 -13.49 -5.44 5.18
C ASN A 13 -13.35 -5.81 3.68
N VAL A 14 -14.47 -5.74 2.95
CA VAL A 14 -14.66 -6.10 1.56
C VAL A 14 -15.35 -4.91 0.92
N ASP A 15 -14.65 -4.29 -0.02
CA ASP A 15 -15.26 -3.37 -0.95
C ASP A 15 -15.75 -4.17 -2.15
N VAL A 16 -17.01 -3.93 -2.53
CA VAL A 16 -17.66 -4.59 -3.65
C VAL A 16 -17.75 -3.61 -4.81
N PHE A 17 -17.17 -4.01 -5.95
CA PHE A 17 -17.28 -3.28 -7.21
C PHE A 17 -18.16 -4.11 -8.15
N PRO A 18 -19.40 -3.67 -8.45
CA PRO A 18 -20.29 -4.43 -9.33
C PRO A 18 -19.74 -4.51 -10.76
N ASP A 19 -19.26 -3.38 -11.28
CA ASP A 19 -18.71 -3.24 -12.63
C ASP A 19 -17.39 -2.46 -12.57
N PRO A 20 -16.29 -3.08 -12.10
CA PRO A 20 -15.01 -2.40 -12.00
C PRO A 20 -14.51 -2.06 -13.41
N LEU A 21 -14.14 -0.79 -13.62
CA LEU A 21 -13.39 -0.40 -14.81
C LEU A 21 -12.07 -1.20 -14.86
N PRO A 22 -11.56 -1.60 -16.04
CA PRO A 22 -10.29 -2.35 -16.13
C PRO A 22 -9.13 -1.67 -15.39
N VAL A 23 -9.05 -0.34 -15.45
CA VAL A 23 -8.06 0.46 -14.72
C VAL A 23 -8.06 0.23 -13.20
N VAL A 24 -9.23 -0.08 -12.62
CA VAL A 24 -9.35 -0.37 -11.18
C VAL A 24 -8.62 -1.66 -10.85
N LEU A 25 -8.73 -2.69 -11.70
CA LEU A 25 -8.00 -3.95 -11.52
C LEU A 25 -6.49 -3.72 -11.55
N ASP A 26 -6.03 -2.86 -12.45
CA ASP A 26 -4.63 -2.51 -12.61
C ASP A 26 -4.10 -1.76 -11.37
N LEU A 27 -4.79 -0.68 -10.97
CA LEU A 27 -4.43 0.15 -9.82
C LEU A 27 -4.45 -0.66 -8.51
N LEU A 28 -5.43 -1.56 -8.38
CA LEU A 28 -5.55 -2.42 -7.22
C LEU A 28 -4.67 -3.67 -7.28
N GLN A 29 -3.87 -3.83 -8.35
CA GLN A 29 -2.98 -4.97 -8.56
C GLN A 29 -3.71 -6.33 -8.48
N VAL A 30 -4.88 -6.42 -9.09
CA VAL A 30 -5.63 -7.67 -9.20
C VAL A 30 -4.94 -8.54 -10.26
N ASN A 31 -4.33 -9.64 -9.84
CA ASN A 31 -3.61 -10.56 -10.73
C ASN A 31 -4.27 -11.94 -10.83
N ASP A 32 -5.09 -12.28 -9.84
CA ASP A 32 -5.80 -13.54 -9.74
C ASP A 32 -7.28 -13.25 -9.48
N LEU A 33 -8.15 -14.05 -10.08
CA LEU A 33 -9.60 -13.98 -9.99
C LEU A 33 -10.11 -15.31 -9.41
N VAL A 34 -11.06 -15.24 -8.50
CA VAL A 34 -11.78 -16.42 -8.00
C VAL A 34 -13.22 -16.28 -8.45
N VAL A 35 -13.63 -17.13 -9.39
CA VAL A 35 -14.95 -17.06 -10.05
C VAL A 35 -15.70 -18.38 -9.87
N PRO A 36 -17.04 -18.37 -9.72
CA PRO A 36 -17.81 -19.61 -9.77
C PRO A 36 -17.60 -20.31 -11.11
N SER A 37 -17.38 -21.62 -11.12
CA SER A 37 -17.18 -22.39 -12.37
C SER A 37 -18.44 -22.42 -13.26
N SER A 38 -19.60 -22.03 -12.72
CA SER A 38 -20.84 -21.86 -13.46
C SER A 38 -20.94 -20.54 -14.23
N ASP A 39 -20.15 -19.54 -13.85
CA ASP A 39 -20.23 -18.20 -14.43
C ASP A 39 -19.48 -18.15 -15.78
N PRO A 40 -19.95 -17.34 -16.74
CA PRO A 40 -19.22 -17.13 -17.97
C PRO A 40 -17.83 -16.50 -17.69
N PRO A 41 -16.81 -16.78 -18.52
CA PRO A 41 -15.49 -16.19 -18.37
C PRO A 41 -15.58 -14.66 -18.30
N VAL A 42 -14.81 -14.04 -17.40
CA VAL A 42 -14.82 -12.57 -17.21
C VAL A 42 -14.38 -11.88 -18.52
N PRO A 43 -15.29 -11.21 -19.26
CA PRO A 43 -14.95 -10.60 -20.54
C PRO A 43 -14.20 -9.28 -20.35
N PRO A 44 -13.21 -8.89 -21.20
CA PRO A 44 -12.34 -9.69 -22.05
C PRO A 44 -10.94 -9.69 -21.45
N LEU A 45 -10.77 -10.16 -20.22
CA LEU A 45 -9.44 -10.21 -19.61
C LEU A 45 -8.76 -11.50 -20.08
N PRO A 46 -7.57 -11.44 -20.71
CA PRO A 46 -6.84 -12.64 -21.08
C PRO A 46 -6.40 -13.34 -19.78
N VAL A 47 -7.08 -14.44 -19.45
CA VAL A 47 -6.85 -15.23 -18.24
C VAL A 47 -6.30 -16.62 -18.58
N ARG A 48 -5.72 -17.28 -17.58
CA ARG A 48 -5.41 -18.71 -17.59
C ARG A 48 -5.93 -19.36 -16.31
N THR A 49 -6.53 -20.54 -16.43
CA THR A 49 -6.92 -21.33 -15.26
C THR A 49 -5.68 -21.81 -14.52
N VAL A 50 -5.67 -21.62 -13.20
CA VAL A 50 -4.60 -22.06 -12.28
C VAL A 50 -5.05 -23.27 -11.48
N ALA A 51 -6.28 -23.26 -10.98
CA ALA A 51 -6.86 -24.34 -10.18
C ALA A 51 -8.38 -24.32 -10.26
N GLU A 52 -9.01 -25.46 -9.97
CA GLU A 52 -10.46 -25.62 -9.83
C GLU A 52 -10.74 -26.45 -8.57
N ASP A 53 -11.68 -26.00 -7.75
CA ASP A 53 -12.10 -26.71 -6.54
C ASP A 53 -13.54 -26.34 -6.15
N ALA A 54 -14.34 -27.33 -5.74
CA ALA A 54 -15.68 -27.17 -5.19
C ALA A 54 -16.61 -26.18 -5.94
N GLY A 55 -16.55 -26.15 -7.28
CA GLY A 55 -17.37 -25.25 -8.11
C GLY A 55 -16.82 -23.82 -8.23
N TRP A 56 -15.56 -23.60 -7.88
CA TRP A 56 -14.82 -22.36 -8.08
C TRP A 56 -13.60 -22.58 -8.96
N THR A 57 -13.28 -21.57 -9.76
CA THR A 57 -12.12 -21.54 -10.63
C THR A 57 -11.22 -20.38 -10.21
N LEU A 58 -9.95 -20.69 -9.95
CA LEU A 58 -8.88 -19.71 -9.77
C LEU A 58 -8.27 -19.42 -11.14
N GLU A 59 -8.44 -18.19 -11.61
CA GLU A 59 -7.89 -17.71 -12.87
C GLU A 59 -6.78 -16.69 -12.61
N ARG A 60 -5.76 -16.66 -13.47
CA ARG A 60 -4.68 -15.67 -13.41
C ARG A 60 -4.65 -14.85 -14.68
N LEU A 61 -4.51 -13.54 -14.54
CA LEU A 61 -4.29 -12.65 -15.69
C LEU A 61 -3.00 -13.05 -16.41
N GLN A 62 -3.05 -13.13 -17.74
CA GLN A 62 -1.88 -13.47 -18.56
C GLN A 62 -0.80 -12.38 -18.49
N HIS A 63 -1.21 -11.13 -18.30
CA HIS A 63 -0.34 -9.98 -18.13
C HIS A 63 -0.58 -9.36 -16.74
N PRO A 64 -0.04 -9.96 -15.66
CA PRO A 64 -0.23 -9.44 -14.33
C PRO A 64 0.47 -8.07 -14.19
N PHE A 65 -0.19 -7.15 -13.50
CA PHE A 65 0.41 -5.86 -13.21
C PHE A 65 1.48 -6.01 -12.13
N PRO A 66 2.71 -5.50 -12.39
CA PRO A 66 3.80 -5.64 -11.45
C PRO A 66 3.53 -4.80 -10.19
N ARG A 67 4.02 -5.27 -9.05
CA ARG A 67 3.91 -4.57 -7.75
C ARG A 67 4.52 -3.17 -7.81
N VAL A 68 5.58 -3.04 -8.62
CA VAL A 68 6.28 -1.80 -8.87
C VAL A 68 6.35 -1.53 -10.37
N SER A 69 6.17 -0.27 -10.75
CA SER A 69 6.27 0.19 -12.15
C SER A 69 7.09 1.46 -12.20
N VAL A 70 7.76 1.71 -13.32
CA VAL A 70 8.55 2.92 -13.55
C VAL A 70 7.89 3.70 -14.67
N VAL A 71 7.56 4.97 -14.42
CA VAL A 71 6.85 5.81 -15.38
C VAL A 71 7.51 7.19 -15.46
N SER A 72 7.90 7.61 -16.65
CA SER A 72 8.65 8.85 -16.88
C SER A 72 7.77 10.06 -17.24
N THR A 73 6.46 9.85 -17.40
CA THR A 73 5.48 10.90 -17.68
C THR A 73 4.54 11.03 -16.49
N TRP A 74 4.33 12.25 -16.02
CA TRP A 74 3.40 12.51 -14.93
C TRP A 74 2.64 13.82 -15.16
N ARG A 75 1.48 13.93 -14.51
CA ARG A 75 0.67 15.14 -14.45
C ARG A 75 0.35 15.44 -13.01
N VAL A 76 0.63 16.67 -12.58
CA VAL A 76 0.27 17.14 -11.25
C VAL A 76 -1.13 17.73 -11.28
N VAL A 77 -1.97 17.36 -10.33
CA VAL A 77 -3.31 17.90 -10.10
C VAL A 77 -3.37 18.55 -8.71
N SER A 78 -4.36 19.41 -8.47
CA SER A 78 -4.41 20.23 -7.26
C SER A 78 -5.26 19.64 -6.13
N THR A 79 -6.04 18.59 -6.40
CA THR A 79 -7.01 18.02 -5.45
C THR A 79 -7.19 16.53 -5.70
N GLU A 80 -7.51 15.77 -4.66
CA GLU A 80 -7.88 14.34 -4.70
C GLU A 80 -9.00 14.06 -5.72
N ASP A 81 -10.06 14.88 -5.77
CA ASP A 81 -11.17 14.72 -6.72
C ASP A 81 -10.72 14.78 -8.20
N GLN A 82 -9.77 15.66 -8.50
CA GLN A 82 -9.17 15.76 -9.83
C GLN A 82 -8.30 14.54 -10.14
N ALA A 83 -7.61 13.99 -9.13
CA ALA A 83 -6.85 12.76 -9.28
C ALA A 83 -7.78 11.57 -9.57
N LEU A 84 -8.83 11.41 -8.77
CA LEU A 84 -9.85 10.37 -8.96
C LEU A 84 -10.52 10.47 -10.34
N HIS A 85 -10.97 11.67 -10.71
CA HIS A 85 -11.58 11.90 -12.02
C HIS A 85 -10.59 11.59 -13.15
N ALA A 86 -9.31 11.95 -13.00
CA ALA A 86 -8.29 11.67 -14.00
C ALA A 86 -8.09 10.17 -14.24
N VAL A 87 -7.93 9.39 -13.16
CA VAL A 87 -7.61 7.96 -13.26
C VAL A 87 -8.81 7.11 -13.67
N THR A 88 -10.04 7.61 -13.48
CA THR A 88 -11.27 6.92 -13.88
C THR A 88 -11.71 7.23 -15.31
N THR A 89 -11.01 8.12 -16.02
CA THR A 89 -11.31 8.36 -17.44
C THR A 89 -10.93 7.15 -18.32
N PRO A 90 -11.75 6.77 -19.32
CA PRO A 90 -11.46 5.61 -20.19
C PRO A 90 -10.16 5.68 -20.99
N ARG A 91 -9.51 6.86 -21.06
CA ARG A 91 -8.24 7.05 -21.79
C ARG A 91 -7.01 7.04 -20.89
N PHE A 92 -7.20 6.93 -19.58
CA PHE A 92 -6.08 6.87 -18.65
C PHE A 92 -5.40 5.50 -18.75
N ASP A 93 -4.08 5.52 -18.93
CA ASP A 93 -3.26 4.32 -19.00
C ASP A 93 -2.22 4.38 -17.85
N PRO A 94 -2.39 3.55 -16.81
CA PRO A 94 -1.51 3.54 -15.64
C PRO A 94 -0.11 3.00 -15.94
N SER A 95 0.13 2.49 -17.15
CA SER A 95 1.48 2.06 -17.57
C SER A 95 2.30 3.17 -18.22
N SER A 96 1.66 4.27 -18.63
CA SER A 96 2.33 5.35 -19.38
C SER A 96 2.31 6.71 -18.72
N THR A 97 1.32 7.03 -17.88
CA THR A 97 1.22 8.33 -17.20
C THR A 97 0.83 8.17 -15.73
N VAL A 98 1.48 8.92 -14.84
CA VAL A 98 1.12 9.01 -13.42
C VAL A 98 0.37 10.30 -13.12
N ILE A 99 -0.65 10.24 -12.30
CA ILE A 99 -1.29 11.42 -11.70
C ILE A 99 -0.72 11.63 -10.30
N LEU A 100 -0.20 12.83 -10.02
CA LEU A 100 0.36 13.19 -8.73
C LEU A 100 -0.41 14.34 -8.10
N GLU A 101 -0.57 14.33 -6.79
CA GLU A 101 -1.23 15.42 -6.06
C GLU A 101 -0.25 16.51 -5.62
N ARG A 102 1.05 16.23 -5.68
CA ARG A 102 2.13 17.19 -5.39
C ARG A 102 3.23 17.09 -6.44
N SER A 103 3.98 18.19 -6.61
CA SER A 103 5.12 18.22 -7.52
C SER A 103 6.20 17.24 -7.07
N PRO A 104 6.75 16.39 -7.95
CA PRO A 104 7.80 15.44 -7.60
C PRO A 104 9.18 16.09 -7.45
N GLY A 105 9.33 17.39 -7.70
CA GLY A 105 10.61 18.09 -7.61
C GLY A 105 11.67 17.60 -8.60
N LEU A 106 11.27 16.81 -9.60
CA LEU A 106 12.11 16.38 -10.71
C LEU A 106 12.11 17.46 -11.81
N GLY A 107 13.17 17.48 -12.63
CA GLY A 107 13.22 18.28 -13.86
C GLY A 107 12.16 17.85 -14.89
N LEU A 108 12.21 18.43 -16.09
CA LEU A 108 11.27 18.14 -17.18
C LEU A 108 11.05 16.63 -17.34
N SER A 109 9.78 16.22 -17.44
CA SER A 109 9.40 14.84 -17.76
C SER A 109 10.11 14.38 -19.03
N GLY A 110 10.55 13.11 -19.05
CA GLY A 110 11.15 12.52 -20.25
C GLY A 110 10.18 12.58 -21.44
N PRO A 111 10.67 12.40 -22.69
CA PRO A 111 9.78 12.34 -23.85
C PRO A 111 8.71 11.27 -23.62
N ALA A 112 7.45 11.58 -23.98
CA ALA A 112 6.28 10.70 -23.90
C ALA A 112 6.35 9.51 -24.89
N SER A 113 7.51 8.89 -25.01
CA SER A 113 7.75 7.76 -25.86
C SER A 113 7.58 6.48 -25.05
N ARG A 114 6.86 5.51 -25.62
CA ARG A 114 6.65 4.15 -25.09
C ARG A 114 7.94 3.33 -24.90
N SER A 115 9.12 3.93 -25.10
CA SER A 115 10.40 3.32 -24.76
C SER A 115 10.47 3.11 -23.25
N ARG A 116 10.64 1.84 -22.82
CA ARG A 116 10.78 1.38 -21.43
C ARG A 116 11.25 2.50 -20.49
N ALA A 117 10.32 3.06 -19.73
CA ALA A 117 10.61 4.07 -18.71
C ALA A 117 11.57 3.55 -17.63
N GLY A 118 11.78 2.24 -17.55
CA GLY A 118 12.83 1.60 -16.76
C GLY A 118 12.49 0.14 -16.50
N SER A 119 13.24 -0.47 -15.59
CA SER A 119 12.90 -1.74 -14.96
C SER A 119 12.95 -1.57 -13.45
N ALA A 120 12.03 -2.23 -12.74
CA ALA A 120 12.03 -2.27 -11.28
C ALA A 120 11.77 -3.70 -10.79
N THR A 121 12.41 -4.07 -9.68
CA THR A 121 12.22 -5.35 -9.00
C THR A 121 11.85 -5.09 -7.55
N TYR A 122 10.81 -5.76 -7.07
CA TYR A 122 10.30 -5.63 -5.71
C TYR A 122 10.73 -6.83 -4.85
N GLU A 123 11.37 -6.55 -3.73
CA GLU A 123 11.81 -7.53 -2.73
C GLU A 123 11.19 -7.19 -1.36
N PRO A 124 10.28 -8.00 -0.83
CA PRO A 124 9.74 -7.80 0.52
C PRO A 124 10.85 -7.97 1.58
N LEU A 125 10.96 -7.03 2.53
CA LEU A 125 11.85 -7.15 3.70
C LEU A 125 11.07 -7.48 4.98
N GLY A 126 9.74 -7.49 4.91
CA GLY A 126 8.84 -7.79 6.01
C GLY A 126 7.41 -7.37 5.66
N LEU A 127 6.54 -7.30 6.68
CA LEU A 127 5.15 -6.90 6.49
C LEU A 127 4.99 -5.39 6.21
N GLN A 128 5.93 -4.58 6.68
CA GLN A 128 5.87 -3.12 6.64
C GLN A 128 7.03 -2.50 5.85
N SER A 129 7.84 -3.29 5.13
CA SER A 129 8.98 -2.77 4.38
C SER A 129 9.31 -3.61 3.15
N ALA A 130 9.86 -2.93 2.13
CA ALA A 130 10.36 -3.56 0.93
C ALA A 130 11.56 -2.80 0.35
N ARG A 131 12.41 -3.53 -0.37
CA ARG A 131 13.47 -2.99 -1.21
C ARG A 131 13.02 -3.03 -2.66
N ILE A 132 13.29 -1.97 -3.39
CA ILE A 132 13.00 -1.84 -4.82
C ILE A 132 14.28 -1.48 -5.53
N SER A 133 14.74 -2.37 -6.42
CA SER A 133 15.89 -2.08 -7.29
C SER A 133 15.36 -1.55 -8.61
N ILE A 134 15.85 -0.40 -9.06
CA ILE A 134 15.37 0.27 -10.28
C ILE A 134 16.54 0.67 -11.17
N THR A 135 16.34 0.58 -12.48
CA THR A 135 17.16 1.24 -13.50
C THR A 135 16.26 2.01 -14.46
N THR A 136 16.54 3.30 -14.67
CA THR A 136 15.78 4.15 -15.59
C THR A 136 16.69 5.13 -16.35
N PRO A 137 16.48 5.35 -17.67
CA PRO A 137 17.26 6.30 -18.45
C PRO A 137 16.83 7.77 -18.26
N PHE A 138 15.70 8.04 -17.59
CA PHE A 138 15.14 9.37 -17.41
C PHE A 138 14.67 9.58 -15.97
N PRO A 139 14.49 10.82 -15.49
CA PRO A 139 13.73 11.06 -14.28
C PRO A 139 12.36 10.39 -14.38
N ALA A 140 11.97 9.69 -13.31
CA ALA A 140 10.78 8.86 -13.32
C ALA A 140 10.11 8.81 -11.95
N ILE A 141 8.84 8.42 -11.96
CA ILE A 141 8.09 8.06 -10.76
C ILE A 141 8.07 6.54 -10.67
N VAL A 142 8.53 6.03 -9.52
CA VAL A 142 8.34 4.62 -9.17
C VAL A 142 6.99 4.49 -8.47
N LEU A 143 6.05 3.86 -9.17
CA LEU A 143 4.77 3.49 -8.60
C LEU A 143 4.96 2.23 -7.76
N VAL A 144 4.48 2.24 -6.52
CA VAL A 144 4.36 1.07 -5.66
C VAL A 144 2.87 0.84 -5.43
N ARG A 145 2.32 -0.27 -5.93
CA ARG A 145 0.88 -0.61 -5.85
C ARG A 145 0.48 -1.04 -4.44
N THR A 146 0.65 -0.13 -3.51
CA THR A 146 0.30 -0.22 -2.10
C THR A 146 -0.39 1.08 -1.75
N PRO A 147 -1.51 1.05 -1.01
CA PRO A 147 -2.21 2.27 -0.62
C PRO A 147 -1.26 3.30 -0.02
N PHE A 148 -1.38 4.55 -0.46
CA PHE A 148 -0.69 5.67 0.15
C PHE A 148 -1.29 5.98 1.53
N ASP A 149 -0.44 6.47 2.42
CA ASP A 149 -0.74 6.96 3.77
C ASP A 149 0.44 7.82 4.25
N GLU A 150 0.23 8.72 5.20
CA GLU A 150 1.27 9.59 5.75
C GLU A 150 2.36 8.84 6.52
N GLY A 151 2.08 7.63 7.02
CA GLY A 151 3.05 6.79 7.72
C GLY A 151 4.12 6.14 6.81
N TRP A 152 3.99 6.27 5.49
CA TRP A 152 4.98 5.74 4.55
C TRP A 152 6.20 6.64 4.40
N HIS A 153 7.37 6.01 4.51
CA HIS A 153 8.67 6.64 4.34
C HIS A 153 9.43 5.92 3.24
N ALA A 154 10.25 6.67 2.49
CA ALA A 154 11.14 6.11 1.49
C ALA A 154 12.56 6.68 1.65
N SER A 155 13.54 5.89 1.23
CA SER A 155 14.89 6.35 0.97
C SER A 155 15.31 5.91 -0.42
N VAL A 156 16.09 6.74 -1.12
CA VAL A 156 16.71 6.44 -2.41
C VAL A 156 18.22 6.47 -2.20
N ASP A 157 18.87 5.33 -2.39
CA ASP A 157 20.30 5.13 -2.13
C ASP A 157 20.75 5.53 -0.70
N GLY A 158 19.84 5.35 0.26
CA GLY A 158 20.06 5.66 1.68
C GLY A 158 19.67 7.07 2.10
N GLU A 159 19.41 7.98 1.14
CA GLU A 159 18.98 9.35 1.44
C GLU A 159 17.44 9.44 1.53
N PRO A 160 16.88 10.19 2.50
CA PRO A 160 15.43 10.36 2.60
C PRO A 160 14.81 10.89 1.31
N ALA A 161 13.72 10.24 0.89
CA ALA A 161 12.98 10.60 -0.31
C ALA A 161 11.50 10.77 0.02
N GLN A 162 10.85 11.66 -0.74
CA GLN A 162 9.42 11.89 -0.59
C GLN A 162 8.61 10.69 -1.10
N VAL A 163 7.52 10.39 -0.40
CA VAL A 163 6.45 9.51 -0.86
C VAL A 163 5.26 10.38 -1.23
N LEU A 164 4.75 10.22 -2.44
CA LEU A 164 3.63 10.99 -2.98
C LEU A 164 2.41 10.11 -3.14
N ALA A 165 1.22 10.69 -2.93
CA ALA A 165 -0.01 10.13 -3.44
C ALA A 165 0.06 10.15 -4.98
N ALA A 166 -0.05 8.97 -5.57
CA ALA A 166 0.02 8.72 -7.00
C ALA A 166 -1.18 7.90 -7.46
N ASP A 167 -1.67 8.21 -8.65
CA ASP A 167 -2.88 7.62 -9.24
C ASP A 167 -4.03 7.49 -8.23
N TYR A 168 -4.20 8.56 -7.44
CA TYR A 168 -5.18 8.70 -6.35
C TYR A 168 -4.97 7.78 -5.14
N VAL A 169 -4.60 6.51 -5.34
CA VAL A 169 -4.60 5.50 -4.26
C VAL A 169 -3.23 4.94 -3.92
N VAL A 170 -2.25 4.97 -4.82
CA VAL A 170 -0.97 4.28 -4.65
C VAL A 170 0.17 5.24 -4.31
N GLN A 171 1.33 4.69 -3.97
CA GLN A 171 2.52 5.47 -3.65
C GLN A 171 3.33 5.77 -4.92
N GLY A 172 3.82 7.01 -5.05
CA GLY A 172 4.78 7.42 -6.05
C GLY A 172 6.07 7.91 -5.40
N ILE A 173 7.21 7.35 -5.82
CA ILE A 173 8.53 7.74 -5.33
C ILE A 173 9.33 8.33 -6.49
N PRO A 174 9.63 9.64 -6.48
CA PRO A 174 10.42 10.28 -7.52
C PRO A 174 11.87 9.81 -7.49
N VAL A 175 12.44 9.50 -8.66
CA VAL A 175 13.85 9.17 -8.84
C VAL A 175 14.45 9.90 -10.04
N GLN A 176 15.77 10.14 -9.98
CA GLN A 176 16.52 10.63 -11.12
C GLN A 176 16.84 9.50 -12.10
N ALA A 177 17.38 9.85 -13.27
CA ALA A 177 17.92 8.88 -14.20
C ALA A 177 19.12 8.15 -13.57
N GLY A 178 19.18 6.82 -13.74
CA GLY A 178 20.25 6.00 -13.19
C GLY A 178 19.74 4.66 -12.67
N SER A 179 20.61 4.00 -11.92
CA SER A 179 20.27 2.81 -11.14
C SER A 179 20.22 3.19 -9.66
N HIS A 180 19.11 2.87 -9.01
CA HIS A 180 18.87 3.25 -7.62
C HIS A 180 18.31 2.07 -6.81
N THR A 181 18.58 2.08 -5.51
CA THR A 181 17.93 1.21 -4.54
C THR A 181 16.99 2.06 -3.69
N ILE A 182 15.71 1.74 -3.74
CA ILE A 182 14.69 2.37 -2.92
C ILE A 182 14.37 1.44 -1.75
N VAL A 183 14.32 1.96 -0.53
CA VAL A 183 13.76 1.26 0.61
C VAL A 183 12.53 2.00 1.05
N VAL A 184 11.39 1.31 1.05
CA VAL A 184 10.12 1.83 1.55
C VAL A 184 9.76 1.15 2.86
N SER A 185 9.27 1.92 3.83
CA SER A 185 8.87 1.42 5.15
C SER A 185 7.68 2.19 5.71
N TYR A 186 6.76 1.47 6.35
CA TYR A 186 5.63 2.06 7.06
C TYR A 186 5.90 2.14 8.56
N VAL A 187 5.62 3.30 9.14
CA VAL A 187 5.71 3.54 10.58
C VAL A 187 4.38 4.15 11.04
N ASP A 188 3.70 3.47 11.97
CA ASP A 188 2.47 3.97 12.57
C ASP A 188 2.76 4.62 13.94
N PRO A 189 2.62 5.95 14.08
CA PRO A 189 2.85 6.64 15.33
C PRO A 189 1.94 6.16 16.48
N SER A 190 0.74 5.67 16.16
CA SER A 190 -0.26 5.23 17.16
C SER A 190 0.21 4.05 17.99
N ILE A 191 1.04 3.17 17.42
CA ILE A 191 1.65 2.03 18.13
C ILE A 191 2.52 2.55 19.28
N GLY A 192 3.31 3.60 19.03
CA GLY A 192 4.15 4.23 20.05
C GLY A 192 3.33 4.84 21.19
N TYR A 193 2.26 5.56 20.86
CA TYR A 193 1.36 6.14 21.86
C TYR A 193 0.64 5.07 22.69
N GLY A 194 0.17 3.99 22.05
CA GLY A 194 -0.49 2.87 22.74
C GLY A 194 0.43 2.15 23.73
N LEU A 195 1.69 1.93 23.34
CA LEU A 195 2.72 1.36 24.23
C LEU A 195 3.00 2.27 25.43
N ALA A 196 3.16 3.57 25.20
CA ALA A 196 3.41 4.54 26.27
C ALA A 196 2.23 4.62 27.25
N ALA A 197 0.99 4.67 26.75
CA ALA A 197 -0.22 4.68 27.57
C ALA A 197 -0.39 3.38 28.40
N SER A 198 -0.07 2.23 27.79
CA SER A 198 -0.09 0.93 28.47
C SER A 198 0.97 0.87 29.58
N ALA A 199 2.19 1.33 29.31
CA ALA A 199 3.26 1.38 30.30
C ALA A 199 2.91 2.31 31.47
N ALA A 200 2.31 3.47 31.19
CA ALA A 200 1.83 4.40 32.22
C ALA A 200 0.74 3.75 33.10
N SER A 201 -0.22 3.06 32.48
CA SER A 201 -1.31 2.37 33.18
C SER A 201 -0.78 1.25 34.08
N ILE A 202 0.13 0.42 33.58
CA ILE A 202 0.81 -0.63 34.37
C ILE A 202 1.57 -0.01 35.54
N SER A 203 2.28 1.11 35.32
CA SER A 203 3.04 1.79 36.38
C SER A 203 2.12 2.29 37.50
N VAL A 204 0.97 2.88 37.15
CA VAL A 204 -0.03 3.33 38.13
C VAL A 204 -0.61 2.16 38.92
N LEU A 205 -0.96 1.06 38.24
CA LEU A 205 -1.49 -0.14 38.90
C LEU A 205 -0.47 -0.77 39.86
N LEU A 206 0.80 -0.86 39.45
CA LEU A 206 1.89 -1.35 40.31
C LEU A 206 2.10 -0.44 41.52
N ALA A 207 2.11 0.88 41.33
CA ALA A 207 2.25 1.83 42.44
C ALA A 207 1.08 1.72 43.44
N ALA A 208 -0.15 1.58 42.95
CA ALA A 208 -1.33 1.38 43.78
C ALA A 208 -1.26 0.05 44.56
N ALA A 209 -0.88 -1.05 43.90
CA ALA A 209 -0.71 -2.35 44.54
C ALA A 209 0.35 -2.33 45.64
N ILE A 210 1.50 -1.67 45.40
CA ILE A 210 2.57 -1.49 46.39
C ILE A 210 2.06 -0.66 47.58
N ALA A 211 1.39 0.46 47.32
CA ALA A 211 0.85 1.33 48.37
C ALA A 211 -0.17 0.62 49.26
N LEU A 212 -1.09 -0.15 48.66
CA LEU A 212 -2.06 -0.97 49.38
C LEU A 212 -1.38 -2.10 50.17
N GLY A 213 -0.37 -2.75 49.59
CA GLY A 213 0.44 -3.77 50.25
C GLY A 213 1.16 -3.23 51.49
N LEU A 214 1.83 -2.08 51.38
CA LEU A 214 2.53 -1.41 52.48
C LEU A 214 1.56 -0.98 53.60
N ARG A 215 0.37 -0.47 53.24
CA ARG A 215 -0.70 -0.13 54.22
C ARG A 215 -1.17 -1.36 54.98
N SER A 216 -1.41 -2.48 54.29
CA SER A 216 -1.86 -3.74 54.90
C SER A 216 -0.83 -4.38 55.83
N ARG A 217 0.47 -4.16 55.59
CA ARG A 217 1.56 -4.63 56.46
C ARG A 217 1.66 -3.80 57.73
N ARG A 218 1.55 -2.47 57.63
CA ARG A 218 1.53 -1.58 58.81
C ARG A 218 0.32 -1.81 59.71
N ALA A 219 -0.85 -2.08 59.14
CA ALA A 219 -2.06 -2.38 59.92
C ALA A 219 -1.91 -3.68 60.74
N ARG A 220 -1.20 -4.69 60.20
CA ARG A 220 -0.95 -5.96 60.90
C ARG A 220 0.13 -5.89 61.98
N SER A 221 1.06 -4.94 61.93
CA SER A 221 2.10 -4.79 62.96
C SER A 221 1.64 -4.04 64.21
N LEU A 222 0.44 -3.43 64.18
CA LEU A 222 -0.12 -2.64 65.29
C LEU A 222 -1.12 -3.44 66.14
N ASP A 223 -1.26 -4.74 65.89
CA ASP A 223 -2.08 -5.64 66.69
C ASP A 223 -1.17 -6.66 67.42
N PRO A 224 -0.51 -6.26 68.53
CA PRO A 224 0.14 -7.23 69.42
C PRO A 224 -0.99 -7.92 70.20
N SER A 225 -1.41 -9.10 69.74
CA SER A 225 -2.30 -9.93 70.55
C SER A 225 -1.60 -10.30 71.88
N PRO A 226 -2.30 -10.21 73.03
CA PRO A 226 -1.77 -10.51 74.36
C PRO A 226 -1.50 -12.00 74.60
#